data_AF-A0A0G0VG66-F1
#
_entry.id   AF-A0A0G0VG66-F1
#
_cell.length_a   1.000
_cell.length_b   1.000
_cell.length_c   1.000
_cell.angle_alpha   90.00
_cell.angle_beta   90.00
_cell.angle_gamma   90.00
#
_symmetry.space_group_name_H-M   'P 1'
#
loop_
_entity.id
_entity.type
_entity.pdbx_description
1 polymer ?
#
loop_
_entity_poly.entity_id
_entity_poly.type
_entity_poly.pdbx_seq_one_letter_code
_entity_poly.pdbx_strand_id
1 'polypeptide(L)'
;MTIQQIYDLALKMGMKADPRGEAGVKKYLAKIKKQYESLSASEKKYFDQTKLVDPYADSSIHLVDKPNAEVRGVMVGVDIGVSELLLAEELRDRGEKIDLVLGHGQFCQTRRACACGREFDAGAHQ
;
A
#
# COMPACT_ATOMS: atom_id res chain seq x y z
N MET A 1 6.16 14.16 -3.49
CA MET A 1 6.30 13.21 -2.34
C MET A 1 6.37 11.81 -2.91
N THR A 2 7.10 10.89 -2.28
CA THR A 2 7.10 9.47 -2.71
C THR A 2 5.90 8.73 -2.12
N ILE A 3 5.54 7.58 -2.73
CA ILE A 3 4.49 6.69 -2.20
C ILE A 3 4.80 6.29 -0.76
N GLN A 4 6.06 5.94 -0.46
CA GLN A 4 6.49 5.60 0.89
C GLN A 4 6.26 6.75 1.89
N GLN A 5 6.60 7.98 1.52
CA GLN A 5 6.40 9.15 2.38
C GLN A 5 4.91 9.41 2.68
N ILE A 6 4.04 9.19 1.69
CA ILE A 6 2.60 9.34 1.84
C ILE A 6 2.07 8.28 2.82
N TYR A 7 2.51 7.03 2.69
CA TYR A 7 2.14 5.95 3.59
C TYR A 7 2.64 6.18 5.02
N ASP A 8 3.91 6.55 5.19
CA ASP A 8 4.48 6.86 6.51
C ASP A 8 3.75 8.04 7.18
N LEU A 9 3.33 9.05 6.40
CA LEU A 9 2.53 10.16 6.88
C LEU A 9 1.13 9.69 7.32
N ALA A 10 0.48 8.84 6.53
CA ALA A 10 -0.82 8.27 6.85
C ALA A 10 -0.76 7.48 8.16
N LEU A 11 0.26 6.63 8.34
CA LEU A 11 0.48 5.89 9.59
C LEU A 11 0.69 6.84 10.78
N LYS A 12 1.51 7.88 10.61
CA LYS A 12 1.76 8.86 11.67
C LYS A 12 0.50 9.61 12.08
N MET A 13 -0.36 9.95 11.12
CA MET A 13 -1.64 10.59 11.39
C MET A 13 -2.63 9.63 12.04
N GLY A 14 -2.70 8.38 11.55
CA GLY A 14 -3.51 7.30 12.12
C GLY A 14 -3.18 7.04 13.58
N MET A 15 -1.89 6.88 13.91
CA MET A 15 -1.43 6.65 15.29
C MET A 15 -1.76 7.80 16.24
N LYS A 16 -1.83 9.04 15.75
CA LYS A 16 -2.24 10.21 16.55
C LYS A 16 -3.74 10.28 16.79
N ALA A 17 -4.53 9.87 15.80
CA ALA A 17 -5.99 9.86 15.87
C ALA A 17 -6.55 8.58 16.49
N ASP A 18 -5.70 7.60 16.79
CA ASP A 18 -6.12 6.29 17.30
C ASP A 18 -6.82 6.41 18.67
N PRO A 19 -8.05 5.86 18.82
CA PRO A 19 -8.79 5.90 20.08
C PRO A 19 -8.10 5.13 21.22
N ARG A 20 -7.17 4.21 20.92
CA ARG A 20 -6.37 3.47 21.90
C ARG A 20 -5.28 4.34 22.55
N GLY A 21 -4.95 5.47 21.94
CA GLY A 21 -3.85 6.36 22.32
C GLY A 21 -2.46 5.75 22.09
N GLU A 22 -1.43 6.59 22.25
CA GLU A 22 -0.04 6.17 21.98
C GLU A 22 0.42 4.98 22.82
N ALA A 23 -0.02 4.90 24.09
CA ALA A 23 0.34 3.81 24.98
C ALA A 23 -0.25 2.47 24.52
N GLY A 24 -1.48 2.47 24.00
CA GLY A 24 -2.14 1.29 23.45
C GLY A 24 -1.43 0.77 22.20
N VAL A 25 -1.08 1.69 21.29
CA VAL A 25 -0.32 1.36 20.06
C VAL A 25 1.06 0.78 20.39
N LYS A 26 1.81 1.41 21.31
CA LYS A 26 3.13 0.90 21.76
C LYS A 26 3.03 -0.49 22.38
N LYS A 27 1.99 -0.74 23.19
CA LYS A 27 1.75 -2.06 23.81
C LYS A 27 1.46 -3.12 22.75
N TYR A 28 0.68 -2.77 21.72
CA TYR A 28 0.39 -3.67 20.59
C TYR A 28 1.66 -4.03 19.82
N LEU A 29 2.45 -3.03 19.41
CA LEU A 29 3.71 -3.24 18.70
C LEU A 29 4.70 -4.06 19.53
N ALA A 30 4.78 -3.84 20.85
CA ALA A 30 5.60 -4.64 21.75
C ALA A 30 5.15 -6.12 21.80
N LYS A 31 3.85 -6.39 21.75
CA LYS A 31 3.32 -7.76 21.70
C LYS A 31 3.70 -8.45 20.40
N ILE A 32 3.59 -7.75 19.26
CA ILE A 32 3.99 -8.31 17.96
C ILE A 32 5.49 -8.58 17.91
N LYS A 33 6.33 -7.67 18.44
CA LYS A 33 7.78 -7.90 18.53
C LYS A 33 8.11 -9.16 19.33
N LYS A 34 7.47 -9.35 20.49
CA LYS A 34 7.64 -10.59 21.28
C LYS A 34 7.20 -11.84 20.53
N GLN A 35 6.09 -11.77 19.79
CA GLN A 35 5.64 -12.86 18.95
C GLN A 35 6.68 -13.18 17.88
N TYR A 36 7.17 -12.16 17.17
CA TYR A 36 8.21 -12.34 16.15
C TYR A 36 9.48 -12.97 16.73
N GLU A 37 9.94 -12.52 17.90
CA GLU A 37 11.12 -13.07 18.56
C GLU A 37 10.95 -14.56 18.92
N SER A 38 9.75 -14.94 19.40
CA SER A 38 9.41 -16.31 19.79
C SER A 38 9.23 -17.30 18.62
N LEU A 39 9.10 -16.81 17.39
CA LEU A 39 8.93 -17.65 16.22
C LEU A 39 10.23 -18.41 15.87
N SER A 40 10.06 -19.63 15.37
CA SER A 40 11.16 -20.44 14.84
C SER A 40 11.75 -19.82 13.56
N ALA A 41 12.98 -20.21 13.19
CA ALA A 41 13.65 -19.69 11.99
C ALA A 41 12.86 -19.97 10.71
N SER A 42 12.14 -21.10 10.64
CA SER A 42 11.26 -21.47 9.53
C SER A 42 10.03 -20.56 9.45
N GLU A 43 9.45 -20.18 10.57
CA GLU A 43 8.26 -19.33 10.61
C GLU A 43 8.58 -17.85 10.39
N LYS A 44 9.75 -17.38 10.86
CA LYS A 44 10.24 -16.01 10.61
C LYS A 44 10.35 -15.69 9.13
N LYS A 45 10.59 -16.68 8.27
CA LYS A 45 10.63 -16.51 6.81
C LYS A 45 9.29 -16.10 6.20
N TYR A 46 8.18 -16.52 6.82
CA TYR A 46 6.82 -16.22 6.36
C TYR A 46 6.18 -15.05 7.11
N PHE A 47 6.87 -14.53 8.13
CA PHE A 47 6.36 -13.42 8.92
C PHE A 47 6.45 -12.12 8.15
N ASP A 48 5.36 -11.36 8.16
CA ASP A 48 5.28 -10.06 7.53
C ASP A 48 5.97 -9.00 8.39
N GLN A 49 7.13 -8.53 7.94
CA GLN A 49 7.93 -7.55 8.66
C GLN A 49 7.25 -6.18 8.77
N THR A 50 6.28 -5.87 7.91
CA THR A 50 5.52 -4.60 7.96
C THR A 50 4.75 -4.48 9.28
N LYS A 51 4.27 -5.59 9.84
CA LYS A 51 3.54 -5.65 11.13
C LYS A 51 4.38 -5.24 12.34
N LEU A 52 5.70 -5.16 12.21
CA LEU A 52 6.58 -4.68 13.28
C LEU A 52 6.56 -3.15 13.41
N VAL A 53 6.15 -2.46 12.35
CA VAL A 53 6.17 -0.99 12.23
C VAL A 53 4.75 -0.45 12.12
N ASP A 54 3.88 -1.13 11.36
CA ASP A 54 2.49 -0.77 11.19
C ASP A 54 1.59 -1.45 12.24
N PRO A 55 0.91 -0.69 13.13
CA PRO A 55 -0.07 -1.25 14.06
C PRO A 55 -1.41 -1.62 13.39
N TYR A 56 -1.62 -1.25 12.14
CA TYR A 56 -2.85 -1.46 11.37
C TYR A 56 -2.63 -2.58 10.34
N ALA A 57 -3.52 -3.55 10.30
CA ALA A 57 -3.41 -4.69 9.37
C ALA A 57 -4.25 -4.50 8.08
N ASP A 58 -5.10 -3.48 8.09
CA ASP A 58 -6.03 -3.07 7.04
C ASP A 58 -5.46 -1.97 6.14
N SER A 59 -4.34 -1.37 6.50
CA SER A 59 -3.63 -0.37 5.70
C SER A 59 -2.41 -1.00 5.03
N SER A 60 -2.44 -1.16 3.71
CA SER A 60 -1.29 -1.69 2.97
C SER A 60 -1.16 -1.08 1.58
N ILE A 61 0.09 -0.98 1.13
CA ILE A 61 0.40 -0.56 -0.23
C ILE A 61 0.22 -1.77 -1.16
N HIS A 62 -0.67 -1.64 -2.14
CA HIS A 62 -0.94 -2.68 -3.13
C HIS A 62 -0.40 -2.28 -4.50
N LEU A 63 0.15 -3.26 -5.24
CA LEU A 63 0.52 -3.15 -6.67
C LEU A 63 1.48 -1.98 -6.98
N VAL A 64 2.63 -1.95 -6.29
CA VAL A 64 3.65 -0.94 -6.54
C VAL A 64 4.90 -1.58 -7.13
N ASP A 65 5.20 -1.24 -8.38
CA ASP A 65 6.43 -1.66 -9.06
C ASP A 65 7.66 -0.88 -8.54
N LYS A 66 7.45 0.36 -8.09
CA LYS A 66 8.51 1.26 -7.59
C LYS A 66 8.04 2.04 -6.35
N PRO A 67 8.42 1.63 -5.12
CA PRO A 67 7.99 2.30 -3.89
C PRO A 67 8.52 3.74 -3.75
N ASN A 68 9.56 4.07 -4.49
CA ASN A 68 10.17 5.41 -4.54
C ASN A 68 9.66 6.28 -5.71
N ALA A 69 8.58 5.87 -6.39
CA ALA A 69 7.99 6.69 -7.44
C ALA A 69 7.50 8.03 -6.88
N GLU A 70 7.74 9.11 -7.63
CA GLU A 70 7.23 10.43 -7.31
C GLU A 70 5.75 10.50 -7.68
N VAL A 71 4.90 10.90 -6.73
CA VAL A 71 3.46 11.06 -6.94
C VAL A 71 3.15 12.55 -7.15
N ARG A 72 2.48 12.87 -8.25
CA ARG A 72 2.06 14.24 -8.60
C ARG A 72 0.55 14.39 -8.63
N GLY A 73 -0.19 13.34 -8.98
CA GLY A 73 -1.64 13.31 -8.86
C GLY A 73 -2.17 12.04 -8.21
N VAL A 74 -3.26 12.19 -7.47
CA VAL A 74 -3.86 11.14 -6.65
C VAL A 74 -5.36 11.07 -6.94
N MET A 75 -5.87 9.86 -7.16
CA MET A 75 -7.30 9.58 -7.17
C MET A 75 -7.70 8.93 -5.85
N VAL A 76 -8.77 9.42 -5.21
CA VAL A 76 -9.24 8.90 -3.92
C VAL A 76 -10.68 8.44 -4.07
N GLY A 77 -10.98 7.23 -3.62
CA GLY A 77 -12.33 6.67 -3.58
C GLY A 77 -12.59 5.91 -2.29
N VAL A 78 -13.87 5.71 -1.96
CA VAL A 78 -14.27 4.87 -0.82
C VAL A 78 -14.04 3.41 -1.17
N ASP A 79 -14.69 2.95 -2.25
CA ASP A 79 -14.53 1.60 -2.79
C ASP A 79 -13.80 1.69 -4.12
N ILE A 80 -12.58 1.15 -4.17
CA ILE A 80 -11.78 1.06 -5.39
C ILE A 80 -11.84 -0.38 -5.87
N GLY A 81 -12.56 -0.61 -6.96
CA GLY A 81 -12.60 -1.87 -7.68
C GLY A 81 -11.89 -1.79 -9.02
N VAL A 82 -12.14 -2.78 -9.87
CA VAL A 82 -11.58 -2.84 -11.23
C VAL A 82 -12.07 -1.67 -12.08
N SER A 83 -13.33 -1.28 -11.93
CA SER A 83 -13.95 -0.19 -12.69
C SER A 83 -13.26 1.16 -12.45
N GLU A 84 -12.94 1.47 -11.19
CA GLU A 84 -12.26 2.71 -10.81
C GLU A 84 -10.80 2.70 -11.28
N LEU A 85 -10.13 1.54 -11.23
CA LEU A 85 -8.78 1.41 -11.78
C LEU A 85 -8.75 1.63 -13.30
N LEU A 86 -9.74 1.10 -14.04
CA LEU A 86 -9.87 1.34 -15.47
C LEU A 86 -10.19 2.81 -15.77
N LEU A 87 -11.00 3.46 -14.94
CA LEU A 87 -11.26 4.90 -15.05
C LEU A 87 -9.98 5.72 -14.83
N ALA A 88 -9.16 5.36 -13.84
CA ALA A 88 -7.89 6.03 -13.59
C ALA A 88 -6.93 5.91 -14.78
N GLU A 89 -6.92 4.76 -15.46
CA GLU A 89 -6.16 4.55 -16.70
C GLU A 89 -6.69 5.42 -17.85
N GLU A 90 -8.01 5.42 -18.08
CA GLU A 90 -8.64 6.22 -19.13
C GLU A 90 -8.44 7.73 -18.93
N LEU A 91 -8.49 8.20 -17.68
CA LEU A 91 -8.20 9.60 -17.36
C LEU A 91 -6.74 9.94 -17.63
N ARG A 92 -5.81 9.01 -17.34
CA ARG A 92 -4.40 9.16 -17.70
C ARG A 92 -4.19 9.29 -19.21
N ASP A 93 -4.85 8.46 -19.99
CA ASP A 93 -4.76 8.50 -21.45
C ASP A 93 -5.32 9.81 -22.03
N ARG A 94 -6.29 10.43 -21.34
CA ARG A 94 -6.84 11.75 -21.67
C ARG A 94 -5.97 12.93 -21.23
N GLY A 95 -4.83 12.67 -20.59
CA GLY A 95 -3.85 13.67 -20.18
C GLY A 95 -3.92 14.10 -18.71
N GLU A 96 -4.81 13.51 -17.91
CA GLU A 96 -4.79 13.72 -16.46
C GLU A 96 -3.62 12.97 -15.82
N LYS A 97 -3.00 13.55 -14.79
CA LYS A 97 -1.89 12.89 -14.10
C LYS A 97 -2.43 12.16 -12.88
N ILE A 98 -2.49 10.84 -12.93
CA ILE A 98 -2.92 9.99 -11.80
C ILE A 98 -1.83 8.95 -11.55
N ASP A 99 -0.98 9.19 -10.56
CA ASP A 99 0.15 8.32 -10.23
C ASP A 99 -0.14 7.37 -9.06
N LEU A 100 -1.20 7.67 -8.29
CA LEU A 100 -1.58 6.89 -7.11
C LEU A 100 -3.10 6.85 -6.96
N VAL A 101 -3.64 5.67 -6.64
CA VAL A 101 -5.04 5.48 -6.28
C VAL A 101 -5.13 5.07 -4.81
N LEU A 102 -5.96 5.76 -4.04
CA LEU A 102 -6.21 5.49 -2.63
C LEU A 102 -7.66 5.02 -2.45
N GLY A 103 -7.82 3.87 -1.77
CA GLY A 103 -9.12 3.29 -1.42
C GLY A 103 -9.28 3.17 0.09
N HIS A 104 -10.51 3.33 0.59
CA HIS A 104 -10.87 3.03 1.98
C HIS A 104 -11.23 1.55 2.18
N GLY A 105 -11.90 0.95 1.20
CA GLY A 105 -12.44 -0.40 1.27
C GLY A 105 -11.40 -1.51 1.35
N GLN A 106 -11.84 -2.67 1.84
CA GLN A 106 -11.05 -3.90 1.92
C GLN A 106 -10.74 -4.39 0.51
N PHE A 107 -9.64 -3.93 -0.08
CA PHE A 107 -9.11 -4.56 -1.28
C PHE A 107 -8.81 -6.02 -0.93
N CYS A 108 -9.53 -6.94 -1.58
CA CYS A 108 -9.37 -8.36 -1.36
C CYS A 108 -7.90 -8.74 -1.60
N GLN A 109 -7.20 -9.18 -0.56
CA GLN A 109 -5.82 -9.64 -0.63
C GLN A 109 -5.71 -11.00 -1.36
N THR A 110 -6.24 -11.12 -2.57
CA THR A 110 -5.86 -12.21 -3.45
C THR A 110 -4.45 -11.94 -3.96
N ARG A 111 -3.47 -12.48 -3.21
CA ARG A 111 -2.09 -12.70 -3.64
C ARG A 111 -2.08 -13.57 -4.91
N ARG A 112 -2.32 -12.97 -6.07
CA ARG A 112 -1.86 -13.49 -7.35
C ARG A 112 -1.29 -12.32 -8.14
N ALA A 113 0.02 -12.22 -8.05
CA ALA A 113 0.84 -11.51 -9.02
C ALA A 113 0.41 -11.96 -10.43
N CYS A 114 -0.29 -11.09 -11.15
CA CYS A 114 -0.23 -11.13 -12.60
C CYS A 114 1.06 -10.39 -12.97
N ALA A 115 2.18 -11.10 -12.91
CA ALA A 115 3.39 -10.69 -13.57
C ALA A 115 3.16 -10.79 -15.08
N CYS A 116 2.54 -9.76 -15.67
CA CYS A 116 2.61 -9.56 -17.11
C CYS A 116 3.59 -8.42 -17.33
N GLY A 117 4.89 -8.77 -17.33
CA GLY A 117 5.89 -7.93 -17.95
C GLY A 117 5.53 -7.81 -19.43
N ARG A 118 5.04 -6.64 -19.83
CA ARG A 118 5.12 -6.19 -21.21
C ARG A 118 5.71 -4.79 -21.21
N GLU A 119 6.97 -4.74 -21.58
CA GLU A 119 7.55 -3.59 -22.28
C GLU A 119 6.57 -3.25 -23.41
N PHE A 120 5.81 -2.18 -23.23
CA PHE A 120 5.00 -1.61 -24.29
C PHE A 120 5.89 -0.61 -25.04
N ASP A 121 6.74 -1.16 -25.90
CA ASP A 121 7.55 -0.39 -26.86
C ASP A 121 6.60 0.09 -27.96
N ALA A 122 5.96 1.23 -27.73
CA ALA A 122 5.11 1.91 -28.69
C ALA A 122 6.00 2.72 -29.65
N GLY A 123 6.39 2.12 -30.77
CA GLY A 123 7.29 2.78 -31.73
C GLY A 123 7.42 2.12 -33.09
N ALA A 124 6.33 1.68 -33.71
CA ALA A 124 6.32 1.27 -35.12
C ALA A 124 5.10 1.85 -35.86
N HIS A 125 5.20 3.11 -36.24
CA HIS A 125 4.47 3.68 -37.37
C HIS A 125 5.29 4.85 -37.95
N GLN A 126 6.11 4.54 -38.94
CA GLN A 126 6.41 5.36 -40.13
C GLN A 126 7.06 4.45 -41.18
#